data_AF-A0A9N8J136-F1
#
_entry.id   AF-A0A9N8J136-F1
#
_cell.length_a   1.000
_cell.length_b   1.000
_cell.length_c   1.000
_cell.angle_alpha   90.00
_cell.angle_beta   90.00
_cell.angle_gamma   90.00
#
_symmetry.space_group_name_H-M   'P 1'
#
loop_
_entity.id
_entity.type
_entity.pdbx_description
1 polymer ?
#
loop_
_entity_poly.entity_id
_entity_poly.type
_entity_poly.pdbx_seq_one_letter_code
_entity_poly.pdbx_strand_id
1 'polypeptide(L)'
;MERYSRTSPSKWQSQYSEEFKRFVCNDFLTGTLTKREIENKYNIGHSRLTYWLKEIGFDYSKPSIVSLPKMKDYTNKLADKEAEESVSQLKKELQETRLLAEAYRKMIEIAEQEFKIKIVKKSNTK
;
A
#
# COMPACT_ATOMS: atom_id res chain seq x y z
N MET A 1 22.43 26.46 12.40
CA MET A 1 22.64 25.13 13.02
C MET A 1 23.59 25.24 14.23
N GLU A 2 23.54 26.32 15.01
CA GLU A 2 24.55 26.61 16.05
C GLU A 2 24.06 26.39 17.48
N ARG A 3 22.79 26.06 17.69
CA ARG A 3 22.21 25.99 19.05
C ARG A 3 22.70 24.79 19.87
N TYR A 4 23.50 23.90 19.30
CA TYR A 4 23.78 22.58 19.89
C TYR A 4 25.26 22.16 19.88
N SER A 5 26.17 22.99 19.36
CA SER A 5 27.61 22.70 19.38
C SER A 5 28.25 23.21 20.68
N ARG A 6 28.60 22.29 21.59
CA ARG A 6 29.61 22.57 22.62
C ARG A 6 30.99 22.25 22.06
N THR A 7 31.77 23.28 21.75
CA THR A 7 33.21 23.12 21.51
C THR A 7 33.90 22.96 22.86
N SER A 8 33.88 21.75 23.43
CA SER A 8 34.64 21.47 24.65
C SER A 8 36.14 21.51 24.37
N PRO A 9 36.97 22.23 25.15
CA PRO A 9 38.41 22.37 24.92
C PRO A 9 39.23 21.16 25.38
N SER A 10 38.60 20.21 26.09
CA SER A 10 39.27 19.00 26.57
C SER A 10 39.01 17.84 25.62
N LYS A 11 40.10 17.19 25.17
CA LYS A 11 40.08 15.97 24.32
C LYS A 11 39.26 14.81 24.91
N TRP A 12 38.89 14.89 26.19
CA TRP A 12 38.14 13.88 26.95
C TRP A 12 36.66 14.22 27.13
N GLN A 13 36.21 15.41 26.74
CA GLN A 13 34.80 15.79 26.83
C GLN A 13 34.10 15.52 25.50
N SER A 14 32.91 14.92 25.57
CA SER A 14 32.05 14.64 24.43
C SER A 14 31.81 15.92 23.61
N GLN A 15 32.23 15.93 22.35
CA GLN A 15 32.07 17.03 21.37
C GLN A 15 30.59 17.44 21.14
N TYR A 16 29.64 16.62 21.61
CA TYR A 16 28.21 16.80 21.41
C TYR A 16 27.50 16.97 22.74
N SER A 17 26.64 17.99 22.82
CA SER A 17 25.71 18.21 23.93
C SER A 17 24.72 17.04 24.05
N GLU A 18 24.29 16.70 25.26
CA GLU A 18 23.31 15.63 25.47
C GLU A 18 21.97 15.94 24.78
N GLU A 19 21.56 17.22 24.78
CA GLU A 19 20.38 17.69 24.08
C GLU A 19 20.46 17.42 22.58
N PHE A 20 21.64 17.61 21.99
CA PHE A 20 21.88 17.33 20.58
C PHE A 20 21.76 15.84 20.29
N LYS A 21 22.37 15.00 21.13
CA LYS A 21 22.29 13.53 20.99
C LYS A 21 20.84 13.07 21.02
N ARG A 22 20.05 13.56 21.98
CA ARG A 22 18.62 13.25 22.12
C ARG A 22 17.82 13.73 20.91
N PHE A 23 18.08 14.95 20.43
CA PHE A 23 17.42 15.51 19.26
C PHE A 23 17.65 14.66 18.01
N VAL A 24 18.90 14.30 17.72
CA VAL A 24 19.26 13.48 16.56
C VAL A 24 18.67 12.06 16.67
N CYS A 25 18.67 11.46 17.87
CA CYS A 25 18.04 10.16 18.08
C CYS A 25 16.52 10.21 17.91
N ASN A 26 15.85 11.28 18.34
CA ASN A 26 14.41 11.46 18.14
C ASN A 26 14.08 11.67 16.66
N ASP A 27 14.84 12.49 15.94
CA ASP A 27 14.69 12.69 14.48
C ASP A 27 14.88 11.36 13.72
N PHE A 28 15.76 10.46 14.20
CA PHE A 28 15.90 9.11 13.66
C PHE A 28 14.72 8.19 13.95
N LEU A 29 14.18 8.21 15.17
CA LEU A 29 13.07 7.34 15.56
C LEU A 29 11.73 7.79 14.96
N THR A 30 11.56 9.09 14.73
CA THR A 30 10.34 9.68 14.15
C THR A 30 10.41 9.85 12.64
N GLY A 31 11.61 9.99 12.10
CA GLY A 31 11.85 10.16 10.67
C GLY A 31 11.80 8.85 9.87
N THR A 32 11.67 8.99 8.56
CA THR A 32 11.75 7.89 7.58
C THR A 32 13.16 7.71 7.00
N LEU A 33 14.11 8.54 7.44
CA LEU A 33 15.46 8.58 6.91
C LEU A 33 16.30 7.41 7.45
N THR A 34 17.14 6.86 6.57
CA THR A 34 18.12 5.86 6.95
C THR A 34 19.19 6.46 7.87
N LYS A 35 19.82 5.60 8.67
CA LYS A 35 20.94 5.99 9.55
C LYS A 35 21.98 6.84 8.81
N ARG A 36 22.34 6.44 7.59
CA ARG A 36 23.37 7.12 6.78
C ARG A 36 22.92 8.50 6.31
N GLU A 37 21.64 8.66 5.98
CA GLU A 37 21.08 9.96 5.60
C GLU A 37 21.05 10.92 6.79
N ILE A 38 20.73 10.43 7.98
CA ILE A 38 20.77 11.25 9.20
C ILE A 38 22.21 11.60 9.58
N GLU A 39 23.15 10.66 9.45
CA GLU A 39 24.57 10.94 9.69
C GLU A 39 25.09 12.06 8.76
N ASN A 40 24.71 12.02 7.48
CA ASN A 40 25.03 13.06 6.51
C ASN A 40 24.32 14.39 6.81
N LYS A 41 23.03 14.35 7.17
CA LYS A 41 22.21 15.55 7.46
C LYS A 41 22.77 16.36 8.62
N TYR A 42 23.29 15.70 9.64
CA TYR A 42 23.87 16.34 10.83
C TYR A 42 25.40 16.37 10.84
N ASN A 43 26.05 15.92 9.76
CA ASN A 43 27.49 15.83 9.61
C ASN A 43 28.19 15.16 10.82
N ILE A 44 27.59 14.07 11.30
CA ILE A 44 28.11 13.28 12.42
C ILE A 44 28.91 12.09 11.89
N GLY A 45 29.95 11.70 12.63
CA GLY A 45 30.82 10.58 12.22
C GLY A 45 30.07 9.25 12.14
N HIS A 46 30.45 8.43 11.16
CA HIS A 46 29.89 7.09 10.99
C HIS A 46 29.97 6.28 12.29
N SER A 47 28.85 5.70 12.72
CA SER A 47 28.68 4.91 13.96
C SER A 47 28.39 5.70 15.24
N ARG A 48 28.49 7.03 15.24
CA ARG A 48 28.12 7.84 16.42
C ARG A 48 26.64 7.72 16.75
N LEU A 49 25.79 7.72 15.72
CA LEU A 49 24.35 7.55 15.88
C LEU A 49 24.01 6.19 16.51
N THR A 50 24.66 5.10 16.08
CA THR A 50 24.46 3.77 16.68
C THR A 50 24.88 3.73 18.15
N TYR A 51 25.97 4.41 18.50
CA TYR A 51 26.42 4.51 19.89
C TYR A 51 25.40 5.26 20.76
N TRP A 52 24.87 6.40 20.31
CA TRP A 52 23.84 7.15 21.04
C TRP A 52 22.52 6.40 21.16
N LEU A 53 22.11 5.70 20.10
CA LEU A 53 20.93 4.83 20.13
C LEU A 53 21.08 3.73 21.19
N LYS A 54 22.27 3.14 21.30
CA LYS A 54 22.58 2.15 22.34
C LYS A 54 22.55 2.74 23.76
N GLU A 55 23.04 3.98 23.95
CA GLU A 55 22.93 4.69 25.24
C GLU A 55 21.47 4.90 25.67
N ILE A 56 20.55 5.08 24.71
CA ILE A 56 19.10 5.23 24.95
C ILE A 56 18.40 3.87 25.10
N GLY A 57 19.11 2.75 24.87
CA GLY A 57 18.57 1.40 24.95
C GLY A 57 17.97 0.86 23.64
N PHE A 58 18.20 1.53 22.51
CA PHE A 58 17.79 1.07 21.19
C PHE A 58 18.90 0.24 20.54
N ASP A 59 18.74 -1.09 20.52
CA ASP A 59 19.72 -2.00 19.91
C ASP A 59 19.47 -2.13 18.40
N TYR A 60 20.16 -1.30 17.62
CA TYR A 60 20.13 -1.37 16.15
C TYR A 60 20.77 -2.65 15.60
N SER A 61 21.61 -3.36 16.39
CA SER A 61 22.31 -4.58 15.95
C SER A 61 21.42 -5.81 15.94
N LYS A 62 20.35 -5.79 16.73
CA LYS A 62 19.32 -6.81 16.72
C LYS A 62 18.09 -6.14 16.15
N PRO A 63 17.84 -6.21 14.83
CA PRO A 63 16.51 -5.93 14.34
C PRO A 63 15.62 -6.98 15.02
N SER A 64 15.02 -6.62 16.16
CA SER A 64 13.83 -7.29 16.61
C SER A 64 12.89 -7.08 15.44
N ILE A 65 12.71 -8.13 14.64
CA ILE A 65 11.60 -8.23 13.72
C ILE A 65 10.38 -8.29 14.63
N VAL A 66 10.03 -7.15 15.22
CA VAL A 66 8.69 -6.90 15.68
C VAL A 66 7.94 -6.91 14.37
N SER A 67 7.32 -8.05 14.07
CA SER A 67 6.28 -8.11 13.08
C SER A 67 5.26 -7.07 13.52
N LEU A 68 5.37 -5.85 12.99
CA LEU A 68 4.29 -4.89 13.11
C LEU A 68 3.07 -5.64 12.61
N PRO A 69 1.96 -5.66 13.36
CA PRO A 69 0.71 -6.15 12.82
C PRO A 69 0.53 -5.38 11.52
N LYS A 70 0.57 -6.07 10.37
CA LYS A 70 0.15 -5.48 9.10
C LYS A 70 -1.17 -4.84 9.42
N MET A 71 -1.23 -3.51 9.33
CA MET A 71 -2.44 -2.74 9.55
C MET A 71 -3.43 -3.37 8.56
N LYS A 72 -4.31 -4.25 9.05
CA LYS A 72 -5.24 -4.96 8.18
C LYS A 72 -6.14 -3.87 7.64
N ASP A 73 -5.91 -3.57 6.37
CA ASP A 73 -6.55 -2.57 5.56
C ASP A 73 -8.05 -2.47 5.92
N TYR A 74 -8.38 -1.50 6.77
CA TYR A 74 -9.78 -1.17 7.04
C TYR A 74 -10.46 -0.63 5.77
N THR A 75 -9.66 -0.16 4.80
CA THR A 75 -10.07 0.23 3.45
C THR A 75 -10.42 -0.97 2.56
N ASN A 76 -9.71 -2.10 2.67
CA ASN A 76 -9.98 -3.26 1.80
C ASN A 76 -11.31 -3.94 2.16
N LYS A 77 -11.71 -3.98 3.44
CA LYS A 77 -13.00 -4.61 3.80
C LYS A 77 -14.25 -3.92 3.24
N LEU A 78 -14.19 -2.62 2.98
CA LEU A 78 -15.30 -1.88 2.35
C LEU A 78 -15.25 -2.06 0.83
N ALA A 79 -14.05 -1.93 0.23
CA ALA A 79 -13.84 -2.16 -1.19
C ALA A 79 -14.18 -3.60 -1.62
N ASP A 80 -13.85 -4.60 -0.81
CA ASP A 80 -14.14 -6.01 -1.08
C ASP A 80 -15.64 -6.29 -1.08
N LYS A 81 -16.41 -5.64 -0.18
CA LYS A 81 -17.87 -5.79 -0.13
C LYS A 81 -18.56 -5.12 -1.31
N GLU A 82 -18.17 -3.90 -1.67
CA GLU A 82 -18.70 -3.21 -2.85
C GLU A 82 -18.33 -3.95 -4.15
N ALA A 83 -17.14 -4.53 -4.21
CA ALA A 83 -16.71 -5.38 -5.31
C ALA A 83 -17.52 -6.68 -5.39
N GLU A 84 -17.81 -7.33 -4.27
CA GLU A 84 -18.65 -8.55 -4.26
C GLU A 84 -20.10 -8.26 -4.66
N GLU A 85 -20.69 -7.16 -4.19
CA GLU A 85 -22.05 -6.75 -4.55
C GLU A 85 -22.18 -6.42 -6.04
N SER A 86 -21.24 -5.65 -6.59
CA SER A 86 -21.23 -5.32 -8.02
C SER A 86 -21.04 -6.55 -8.90
N VAL A 87 -20.19 -7.51 -8.52
CA VAL A 87 -20.02 -8.77 -9.24
C VAL A 87 -21.31 -9.61 -9.22
N SER A 88 -22.04 -9.61 -8.12
CA SER A 88 -23.33 -10.31 -8.01
C SER A 88 -24.39 -9.70 -8.93
N GLN A 89 -24.51 -8.37 -8.92
CA GLN A 89 -25.44 -7.63 -9.79
C GLN A 89 -25.15 -7.88 -11.28
N LEU A 90 -23.89 -7.73 -11.68
CA LEU A 90 -23.46 -7.97 -13.06
C LEU A 90 -23.75 -9.40 -13.53
N LYS A 91 -23.56 -10.40 -12.66
CA LYS A 91 -23.90 -11.80 -12.98
C LYS A 91 -25.40 -11.99 -13.21
N LYS A 92 -26.23 -11.31 -12.43
CA LYS A 92 -27.69 -11.38 -12.55
C LYS A 92 -28.17 -10.75 -13.86
N GLU A 93 -27.69 -9.55 -14.19
CA GLU A 93 -28.00 -8.88 -15.48
C GLU A 93 -27.57 -9.73 -16.67
N LEU A 94 -26.41 -10.38 -16.56
CA LEU A 94 -25.88 -11.27 -17.60
C LEU A 94 -26.75 -12.53 -17.77
N GLN A 95 -27.30 -13.09 -16.69
CA GLN A 95 -28.26 -14.18 -16.79
C GLN A 95 -29.59 -13.73 -17.42
N GLU A 96 -30.13 -12.59 -17.01
CA GLU A 96 -31.39 -12.05 -17.53
C GLU A 96 -31.31 -11.76 -19.03
N THR A 97 -30.23 -11.11 -19.48
CA THR A 97 -30.00 -10.83 -20.90
C THR A 97 -29.83 -12.10 -21.74
N ARG A 98 -29.13 -13.12 -21.22
CA ARG A 98 -29.02 -14.42 -21.91
C ARG A 98 -30.37 -15.12 -22.05
N LEU A 99 -31.17 -15.12 -20.99
CA LEU A 99 -32.50 -15.72 -20.99
C LEU A 99 -33.44 -15.01 -21.97
N LEU A 100 -33.43 -13.67 -21.98
CA LEU A 100 -34.18 -12.88 -22.96
C LEU A 100 -33.73 -13.17 -24.40
N ALA A 101 -32.41 -13.21 -24.65
CA ALA A 101 -31.89 -13.52 -25.98
C ALA A 101 -32.32 -14.92 -26.46
N GLU A 102 -32.35 -15.92 -25.58
CA GLU A 102 -32.84 -17.26 -25.90
C GLU A 102 -34.36 -17.25 -26.19
N ALA A 103 -35.14 -16.55 -25.37
CA ALA A 103 -36.58 -16.40 -25.57
C ALA A 103 -36.90 -15.73 -26.91
N TYR A 104 -36.19 -14.65 -27.27
CA TYR A 104 -36.34 -13.99 -28.57
C TYR A 104 -35.97 -14.92 -29.72
N ARG A 105 -34.89 -15.71 -29.61
CA ARG A 105 -34.54 -16.70 -30.63
C ARG A 105 -35.64 -17.74 -30.84
N LYS A 106 -36.21 -18.28 -29.75
CA LYS A 106 -37.34 -19.23 -29.83
C LYS A 106 -38.59 -18.59 -30.40
N MET A 107 -38.90 -17.36 -30.03
CA MET A 107 -40.05 -16.62 -30.57
C MET A 107 -39.92 -16.41 -32.08
N ILE A 108 -38.71 -16.07 -32.55
CA ILE A 108 -38.42 -15.94 -33.98
C ILE A 108 -38.61 -17.29 -34.68
N GLU A 109 -38.09 -18.39 -34.13
CA GLU A 109 -38.25 -19.73 -34.70
C GLU A 109 -39.74 -20.12 -34.85
N ILE A 110 -40.55 -19.91 -33.80
CA ILE A 110 -41.99 -20.14 -33.84
C ILE A 110 -42.66 -19.29 -34.91
N ALA A 111 -42.30 -18.00 -35.00
CA ALA A 111 -42.85 -17.10 -36.01
C ALA A 111 -42.49 -17.51 -37.45
N GLU A 112 -41.26 -17.97 -37.68
CA GLU A 112 -40.85 -18.49 -39.00
C GLU A 112 -41.62 -19.79 -39.35
N GLN A 113 -41.89 -20.66 -38.36
CA GLN A 113 -42.66 -21.89 -38.55
C GLN A 113 -44.13 -21.63 -38.87
N GLU A 114 -44.80 -20.78 -38.08
CA GLU A 114 -46.24 -20.50 -38.19
C GLU A 114 -46.57 -19.64 -39.43
N PHE A 115 -45.82 -18.55 -39.64
CA PHE A 115 -46.12 -17.59 -40.69
C PHE A 115 -45.37 -17.85 -42.00
N LYS A 116 -44.47 -18.85 -42.04
CA LYS A 116 -43.63 -19.21 -43.21
C LYS A 116 -42.85 -18.03 -43.80
N ILE A 117 -42.58 -17.01 -42.99
CA ILE A 117 -41.73 -15.87 -43.35
C ILE A 117 -40.31 -16.13 -42.87
N LYS A 118 -39.30 -15.65 -43.61
CA LYS A 118 -37.90 -15.67 -43.15
C LYS A 118 -37.60 -14.35 -42.46
N ILE A 119 -37.41 -14.39 -41.15
CA ILE A 119 -37.07 -13.24 -40.32
C ILE A 119 -35.55 -13.13 -40.21
N VAL A 120 -34.83 -14.25 -40.08
CA VAL A 120 -33.37 -14.27 -39.96
C VAL A 120 -32.72 -14.47 -41.33
N LYS A 121 -31.73 -13.63 -41.65
CA LYS A 121 -30.89 -13.80 -42.84
C LYS A 121 -30.00 -15.04 -42.67
N LYS A 122 -30.04 -15.99 -43.61
CA LYS A 122 -29.07 -17.11 -43.63
C LYS A 122 -27.66 -16.54 -43.84
N SER A 123 -26.73 -16.89 -42.95
CA SER A 123 -25.33 -16.49 -43.01
C SER A 123 -24.52 -17.21 -44.11
N ASN A 124 -25.16 -18.06 -44.90
CA ASN A 124 -24.49 -18.85 -45.92
C ASN A 124 -24.75 -18.28 -47.32
N THR A 125 -23.87 -17.39 -47.75
CA THR A 125 -23.63 -17.08 -49.15
C THR A 125 -22.16 -17.37 -49.41
N LYS A 126 -21.86 -18.41 -50.20
CA LYS A 126 -20.56 -18.61 -50.84
C LYS A 126 -20.36 -17.59 -51.95
#